data_AF-A0A3D3WHI6-F1
#
_entry.id   AF-A0A3D3WHI6-F1
#
_cell.length_a   1.000
_cell.length_b   1.000
_cell.length_c   1.000
_cell.angle_alpha   90.00
_cell.angle_beta   90.00
_cell.angle_gamma   90.00
#
_symmetry.space_group_name_H-M   'P 1'
#
loop_
_entity.id
_entity.type
_entity.pdbx_description
1 polymer ?
#
loop_
_entity_poly.entity_id
_entity_poly.type
_entity_poly.pdbx_seq_one_letter_code
_entity_poly.pdbx_strand_id
1 'polypeptide(L)'
;MQKTFIGTQLRQLRRDAGQTQAEMARVLGISAAYVNLLEKNQRSLSVPVLMALADHYNVDWRDVVMDKSANILADLRNAVQDPLFAGSQPDIQELRSAIDYAPSLVQNFIKLHQSHRTAMDNLMRFGSERMPQELLTSSAESIVHDFFRNNFNYFDVLEQAAANLNEEWQCQPHDVHNILKHRLFDRHAIEVITRPVEKMNDSLRIYDADSRIIQLSEALDFQNRTFQLAHVLCFV
;
A
#
# COMPACT_ATOMS: atom_id res chain seq x y z
N MET A 1 42.26 8.49 1.45
CA MET A 1 41.75 7.33 0.69
C MET A 1 40.28 7.17 1.04
N GLN A 2 39.41 6.81 0.08
CA GLN A 2 38.02 6.44 0.39
C GLN A 2 37.98 5.12 1.18
N LYS A 3 36.92 4.91 1.96
CA LYS A 3 36.67 3.65 2.67
C LYS A 3 35.98 2.68 1.72
N THR A 4 36.72 1.77 1.09
CA THR A 4 36.11 0.75 0.22
C THR A 4 35.42 -0.32 1.07
N PHE A 5 34.11 -0.43 0.92
CA PHE A 5 33.28 -1.47 1.52
C PHE A 5 32.89 -2.48 0.43
N ILE A 6 33.22 -3.76 0.61
CA ILE A 6 33.06 -4.82 -0.41
C ILE A 6 32.29 -6.05 0.08
N GLY A 7 31.59 -5.95 1.21
CA GLY A 7 31.10 -7.11 1.96
C GLY A 7 30.13 -8.01 1.20
N THR A 8 29.34 -7.45 0.29
CA THR A 8 28.48 -8.22 -0.61
C THR A 8 29.26 -8.95 -1.70
N GLN A 9 30.25 -8.30 -2.33
CA GLN A 9 31.14 -8.92 -3.31
C GLN A 9 31.96 -10.03 -2.65
N LEU A 10 32.54 -9.77 -1.46
CA LEU A 10 33.30 -10.74 -0.69
C LEU A 10 32.47 -11.97 -0.29
N ARG A 11 31.23 -11.77 0.16
CA ARG A 11 30.28 -12.86 0.45
C ARG A 11 29.93 -13.67 -0.78
N GLN A 12 29.75 -13.02 -1.93
CA GLN A 12 29.42 -13.68 -3.18
C GLN A 12 30.60 -14.51 -3.69
N LEU A 13 31.78 -13.89 -3.82
CA LEU A 13 33.06 -14.51 -4.15
C LEU A 13 33.34 -15.78 -3.32
N ARG A 14 33.05 -15.70 -2.01
CA ARG A 14 33.19 -16.84 -1.09
C ARG A 14 32.22 -17.98 -1.38
N ARG A 15 30.96 -17.66 -1.74
CA ARG A 15 29.93 -18.65 -2.11
C ARG A 15 30.26 -19.31 -3.44
N ASP A 16 30.70 -18.52 -4.42
CA ASP A 16 31.09 -19.00 -5.75
C ASP A 16 32.32 -19.92 -5.67
N ALA A 17 33.25 -19.63 -4.74
CA ALA A 17 34.36 -20.51 -4.40
C ALA A 17 33.99 -21.70 -3.48
N GLY A 18 32.72 -21.84 -3.06
CA GLY A 18 32.24 -22.93 -2.19
C GLY A 18 32.73 -22.90 -0.73
N GLN A 19 33.31 -21.78 -0.27
CA GLN A 19 34.09 -21.71 0.99
C GLN A 19 33.26 -21.28 2.21
N THR A 20 33.64 -21.77 3.39
CA THR A 20 33.26 -21.18 4.67
C THR A 20 34.08 -19.90 4.97
N GLN A 21 33.59 -19.05 5.89
CA GLN A 21 34.34 -17.87 6.33
C GLN A 21 35.72 -18.22 6.92
N ALA A 22 35.86 -19.40 7.53
CA ALA A 22 37.12 -19.88 8.11
C ALA A 22 38.11 -20.44 7.07
N GLU A 23 37.66 -20.74 5.85
CA GLU A 23 38.52 -21.17 4.73
C GLU A 23 39.01 -19.95 3.96
N MET A 24 38.11 -19.05 3.57
CA MET A 24 38.48 -17.75 2.99
C MET A 24 39.42 -16.97 3.91
N ALA A 25 39.21 -17.01 5.23
CA ALA A 25 40.13 -16.40 6.20
C ALA A 25 41.56 -16.94 6.11
N ARG A 26 41.72 -18.26 5.96
CA ARG A 26 43.02 -18.92 5.79
C ARG A 26 43.68 -18.55 4.47
N VAL A 27 42.91 -18.53 3.37
CA VAL A 27 43.40 -18.10 2.04
C VAL A 27 43.88 -16.64 2.07
N LEU A 28 43.17 -15.77 2.78
CA LEU A 28 43.46 -14.33 2.85
C LEU A 28 44.42 -13.92 3.98
N GLY A 29 44.98 -14.87 4.74
CA GLY A 29 45.92 -14.60 5.83
C GLY A 29 45.34 -13.79 7.00
N ILE A 30 44.02 -13.85 7.24
CA ILE A 30 43.30 -13.07 8.24
C ILE A 30 42.42 -13.95 9.16
N SER A 31 41.81 -13.36 10.19
CA SER A 31 40.89 -14.09 11.06
C SER A 31 39.49 -14.20 10.45
N ALA A 32 38.77 -15.29 10.76
CA ALA A 32 37.38 -15.47 10.34
C ALA A 32 36.44 -14.37 10.88
N ALA A 33 36.75 -13.83 12.06
CA ALA A 33 36.07 -12.66 12.61
C ALA A 33 36.27 -11.42 11.71
N TYR A 34 37.46 -11.20 11.16
CA TYR A 34 37.71 -10.07 10.24
C TYR A 34 37.02 -10.26 8.88
N VAL A 35 36.97 -11.49 8.34
CA VAL A 35 36.13 -11.82 7.15
C VAL A 35 34.67 -11.47 7.41
N ASN A 36 34.10 -11.86 8.56
CA ASN A 36 32.72 -11.52 8.94
C ASN A 36 32.49 -10.00 9.09
N LEU A 37 33.45 -9.25 9.64
CA LEU A 37 33.37 -7.77 9.71
C LEU A 37 33.42 -7.11 8.33
N LEU A 38 34.26 -7.60 7.41
CA LEU A 38 34.32 -7.14 6.03
C LEU A 38 33.02 -7.48 5.28
N GLU A 39 32.53 -8.72 5.41
CA GLU A 39 31.24 -9.17 4.85
C GLU A 39 30.03 -8.35 5.31
N LYS A 40 30.09 -7.74 6.49
CA LYS A 40 29.04 -6.88 7.06
C LYS A 40 29.28 -5.38 6.85
N ASN A 41 30.29 -4.99 6.07
CA ASN A 41 30.73 -3.60 5.89
C ASN A 41 31.03 -2.85 7.21
N GLN A 42 31.33 -3.59 8.30
CA GLN A 42 31.71 -3.03 9.60
C GLN A 42 33.20 -2.66 9.67
N ARG A 43 33.99 -3.07 8.67
CA ARG A 43 35.36 -2.63 8.42
C ARG A 43 35.53 -2.33 6.94
N SER A 44 36.24 -1.24 6.63
CA SER A 44 36.72 -0.98 5.29
C SER A 44 37.87 -1.95 4.95
N LEU A 45 37.98 -2.30 3.67
CA LEU A 45 39.05 -3.15 3.16
C LEU A 45 40.43 -2.48 3.35
N SER A 46 41.45 -3.29 3.68
CA SER A 46 42.85 -2.86 3.75
C SER A 46 43.62 -3.29 2.52
N VAL A 47 44.68 -2.54 2.15
CA VAL A 47 45.49 -2.82 0.95
C VAL A 47 46.09 -4.24 0.94
N PRO A 48 46.60 -4.81 2.05
CA PRO A 48 47.10 -6.19 2.05
C PRO A 48 46.01 -7.24 1.73
N VAL A 49 44.78 -7.04 2.22
CA VAL A 49 43.67 -7.97 1.94
C VAL A 49 43.14 -7.79 0.52
N LEU A 50 43.17 -6.56 -0.02
CA LEU A 50 42.87 -6.30 -1.43
C LEU A 50 43.85 -7.06 -2.37
N MET A 51 45.15 -7.05 -2.05
CA MET A 51 46.16 -7.80 -2.81
C MET A 51 45.93 -9.31 -2.67
N ALA A 52 45.78 -9.84 -1.45
CA ALA A 52 45.52 -11.25 -1.24
C ALA A 52 44.24 -11.74 -1.94
N LEU A 53 43.20 -10.92 -2.02
CA LEU A 53 42.00 -11.20 -2.80
C LEU A 53 42.26 -11.22 -4.32
N ALA A 54 43.13 -10.34 -4.83
CA ALA A 54 43.53 -10.32 -6.25
C ALA A 54 44.20 -11.65 -6.63
N ASP A 55 45.23 -12.03 -5.87
CA ASP A 55 46.10 -13.15 -6.19
C ASP A 55 45.38 -14.51 -6.15
N HIS A 56 44.39 -14.67 -5.25
CA HIS A 56 43.71 -15.94 -5.01
C HIS A 56 42.36 -16.10 -5.70
N TYR A 57 41.73 -15.00 -6.16
CA TYR A 57 40.39 -15.04 -6.75
C TYR A 57 40.30 -14.32 -8.12
N ASN A 58 41.40 -13.77 -8.66
CA ASN A 58 41.52 -13.23 -10.01
C ASN A 58 40.42 -12.20 -10.39
N VAL A 59 40.13 -11.27 -9.48
CA VAL A 59 39.15 -10.18 -9.68
C VAL A 59 39.87 -8.89 -10.09
N ASP A 60 39.46 -8.22 -11.16
CA ASP A 60 39.94 -6.85 -11.41
C ASP A 60 39.22 -5.86 -10.48
N TRP A 61 39.94 -5.40 -9.47
CA TRP A 61 39.43 -4.47 -8.46
C TRP A 61 39.07 -3.09 -9.00
N ARG A 62 39.49 -2.74 -10.22
CA ARG A 62 39.05 -1.49 -10.86
C ARG A 62 37.52 -1.48 -10.98
N ASP A 63 36.90 -2.57 -11.42
CA ASP A 63 35.44 -2.67 -11.58
C ASP A 63 34.68 -2.80 -10.25
N VAL A 64 35.39 -3.08 -9.15
CA VAL A 64 34.83 -3.15 -7.79
C VAL A 64 34.92 -1.80 -7.07
N VAL A 65 35.95 -1.00 -7.37
CA VAL A 65 36.18 0.33 -6.78
C VAL A 65 35.55 1.46 -7.61
N MET A 66 35.36 1.28 -8.92
CA MET A 66 34.77 2.29 -9.82
C MET A 66 33.28 2.54 -9.55
N ASP A 67 33.02 3.63 -8.83
CA ASP A 67 31.95 4.65 -9.00
C ASP A 67 30.47 4.22 -9.10
N LYS A 68 30.15 2.93 -8.94
CA LYS A 68 28.76 2.44 -8.89
C LYS A 68 27.95 3.13 -7.78
N SER A 69 28.59 3.56 -6.70
CA SER A 69 27.96 4.29 -5.59
C SER A 69 27.37 5.64 -5.97
N ALA A 70 27.95 6.36 -6.95
CA ALA A 70 27.41 7.65 -7.39
C ALA A 70 26.08 7.48 -8.13
N ASN A 71 26.02 6.53 -9.07
CA ASN A 71 24.80 6.19 -9.81
C ASN A 71 23.74 5.59 -8.88
N ILE A 72 24.10 4.65 -8.01
CA ILE A 72 23.17 4.05 -7.04
C ILE A 72 22.59 5.11 -6.09
N LEU A 73 23.36 6.13 -5.69
CA LEU A 73 22.84 7.24 -4.88
C LEU A 73 21.86 8.13 -5.66
N ALA A 74 22.09 8.36 -6.95
CA ALA A 74 21.16 9.09 -7.81
C ALA A 74 19.86 8.29 -8.01
N ASP A 75 19.96 7.00 -8.34
CA ASP A 75 18.81 6.10 -8.53
C ASP A 75 17.98 5.96 -7.24
N LEU A 76 18.64 5.74 -6.10
CA LEU A 76 17.96 5.64 -4.81
C LEU A 76 17.30 6.96 -4.40
N ARG A 77 17.96 8.10 -4.63
CA ARG A 77 17.36 9.43 -4.41
C ARG A 77 16.13 9.62 -5.29
N ASN A 78 16.19 9.24 -6.56
CA ASN A 78 15.04 9.33 -7.47
C ASN A 78 13.88 8.43 -7.03
N ALA A 79 14.16 7.24 -6.49
CA ALA A 79 13.15 6.33 -5.98
C ALA A 79 12.44 6.84 -4.71
N VAL A 80 13.16 7.46 -3.76
CA VAL A 80 12.54 8.02 -2.53
C VAL A 80 11.86 9.39 -2.74
N GLN A 81 11.99 9.99 -3.93
CA GLN A 81 11.20 11.17 -4.33
C GLN A 81 9.84 10.79 -4.96
N ASP A 82 9.53 9.49 -5.07
CA ASP A 82 8.19 9.02 -5.44
C ASP A 82 7.15 9.50 -4.41
N PRO A 83 5.98 10.03 -4.85
CA PRO A 83 4.90 10.46 -3.95
C PRO A 83 4.46 9.42 -2.92
N LEU A 84 4.66 8.12 -3.18
CA LEU A 84 4.42 7.04 -2.22
C LEU A 84 5.16 7.25 -0.87
N PHE A 85 6.31 7.92 -0.88
CA PHE A 85 7.15 8.15 0.30
C PHE A 85 6.99 9.56 0.92
N ALA A 86 6.01 10.34 0.48
CA ALA A 86 5.84 11.75 0.88
C ALA A 86 5.66 11.97 2.41
N GLY A 87 5.23 10.95 3.16
CA GLY A 87 5.08 11.04 4.62
C GLY A 87 6.38 11.02 5.42
N SER A 88 7.49 10.50 4.86
CA SER A 88 8.82 10.52 5.49
C SER A 88 9.89 10.21 4.45
N GLN A 89 10.62 11.22 4.00
CA GLN A 89 11.73 11.07 3.05
C GLN A 89 13.07 11.05 3.79
N PRO A 90 13.90 10.00 3.60
CA PRO A 90 15.21 9.90 4.24
C PRO A 90 16.24 10.89 3.67
N ASP A 91 17.19 11.30 4.49
CA ASP A 91 18.19 12.32 4.15
C ASP A 91 19.38 11.77 3.32
N ILE A 92 20.21 12.66 2.75
CA ILE A 92 21.34 12.26 1.90
C ILE A 92 22.42 11.46 2.67
N GLN A 93 22.53 11.61 3.99
CA GLN A 93 23.43 10.82 4.83
C GLN A 93 22.85 9.44 5.14
N GLU A 94 21.54 9.34 5.37
CA GLU A 94 20.82 8.07 5.52
C GLU A 94 20.88 7.24 4.23
N LEU A 95 20.61 7.85 3.07
CA LEU A 95 20.72 7.18 1.76
C LEU A 95 22.14 6.67 1.50
N ARG A 96 23.18 7.46 1.82
CA ARG A 96 24.58 7.01 1.74
C ARG A 96 24.88 5.87 2.70
N SER A 97 24.38 5.94 3.93
CA SER A 97 24.56 4.89 4.95
C SER A 97 23.88 3.59 4.54
N ALA A 98 22.71 3.65 3.89
CA ALA A 98 22.03 2.48 3.34
C ALA A 98 22.84 1.82 2.21
N ILE A 99 23.51 2.60 1.37
CA ILE A 99 24.41 2.10 0.32
C ILE A 99 25.66 1.46 0.93
N ASP A 100 26.28 2.09 1.94
CA ASP A 100 27.48 1.58 2.59
C ASP A 100 27.21 0.29 3.40
N TYR A 101 26.12 0.21 4.16
CA TYR A 101 25.84 -0.95 5.03
C TYR A 101 24.97 -2.04 4.40
N ALA A 102 24.08 -1.71 3.45
CA ALA A 102 23.12 -2.65 2.88
C ALA A 102 23.00 -2.59 1.32
N PRO A 103 24.11 -2.58 0.57
CA PRO A 103 24.09 -2.33 -0.88
C PRO A 103 23.23 -3.33 -1.68
N SER A 104 23.16 -4.59 -1.27
CA SER A 104 22.28 -5.59 -1.91
C SER A 104 20.79 -5.34 -1.68
N LEU A 105 20.41 -4.76 -0.53
CA LEU A 105 19.03 -4.37 -0.25
C LEU A 105 18.66 -3.17 -1.11
N VAL A 106 19.53 -2.15 -1.17
CA VAL A 106 19.38 -0.96 -2.02
C VAL A 106 19.20 -1.36 -3.49
N GLN A 107 20.07 -2.22 -4.03
CA GLN A 107 19.98 -2.66 -5.42
C GLN A 107 18.68 -3.43 -5.72
N ASN A 108 18.20 -4.26 -4.80
CA ASN A 108 16.94 -4.99 -4.96
C ASN A 108 15.72 -4.06 -4.82
N PHE A 109 15.79 -3.06 -3.94
CA PHE A 109 14.76 -2.01 -3.82
C PHE A 109 14.64 -1.17 -5.10
N ILE A 110 15.76 -0.70 -5.66
CA ILE A 110 15.76 0.04 -6.93
C ILE A 110 15.15 -0.80 -8.06
N LYS A 111 15.53 -2.09 -8.18
CA LYS A 111 14.94 -3.01 -9.15
C LYS A 111 13.44 -3.22 -8.94
N LEU A 112 12.99 -3.34 -7.68
CA LEU A 112 11.57 -3.49 -7.34
C LEU A 112 10.78 -2.23 -7.74
N HIS A 113 11.30 -1.04 -7.44
CA HIS A 113 10.69 0.24 -7.81
C HIS A 113 10.62 0.43 -9.33
N GLN A 114 11.70 0.14 -10.06
CA GLN A 114 11.73 0.18 -11.53
C GLN A 114 10.78 -0.84 -12.18
N SER A 115 10.68 -2.04 -11.62
CA SER A 115 9.73 -3.07 -12.08
C SER A 115 8.28 -2.66 -11.82
N HIS A 116 7.99 -2.16 -10.61
CA HIS A 116 6.68 -1.63 -10.24
C HIS A 116 6.26 -0.47 -11.16
N ARG A 117 7.14 0.52 -11.36
CA ARG A 117 6.88 1.63 -12.27
C ARG A 117 6.66 1.17 -13.70
N THR A 118 7.47 0.25 -14.21
CA THR A 118 7.27 -0.34 -15.55
C THR A 118 5.93 -1.09 -15.65
N ALA A 119 5.50 -1.77 -14.59
CA ALA A 119 4.19 -2.43 -14.55
C ALA A 119 3.03 -1.42 -14.53
N MET A 120 3.15 -0.33 -13.77
CA MET A 120 2.20 0.80 -13.79
C MET A 120 2.15 1.45 -15.18
N ASP A 121 3.28 1.83 -15.76
CA ASP A 121 3.38 2.45 -17.09
C ASP A 121 2.80 1.54 -18.19
N ASN A 122 2.92 0.22 -18.06
CA ASN A 122 2.28 -0.75 -18.96
C ASN A 122 0.77 -0.87 -18.71
N LEU A 123 0.32 -0.88 -17.45
CA LEU A 123 -1.11 -0.88 -17.13
C LEU A 123 -1.81 0.40 -17.61
N MET A 124 -1.13 1.55 -17.59
CA MET A 124 -1.61 2.81 -18.19
C MET A 124 -1.60 2.82 -19.74
N ARG A 125 -0.90 1.87 -20.37
CA ARG A 125 -0.81 1.73 -21.84
C ARG A 125 -1.77 0.70 -22.42
N PHE A 126 -2.16 -0.31 -21.64
CA PHE A 126 -3.09 -1.35 -22.04
C PHE A 126 -4.47 -1.24 -21.37
N GLY A 127 -4.56 -0.58 -20.20
CA GLY A 127 -5.80 -0.15 -19.56
C GLY A 127 -6.20 1.26 -19.99
N SER A 128 -7.49 1.48 -20.21
CA SER A 128 -8.04 2.78 -20.59
C SER A 128 -7.87 3.84 -19.50
N GLU A 129 -7.20 4.95 -19.84
CA GLU A 129 -7.28 6.27 -19.19
C GLU A 129 -7.54 6.29 -17.67
N ARG A 130 -6.58 5.83 -16.85
CA ARG A 130 -6.53 6.20 -15.42
C ARG A 130 -5.13 6.11 -14.79
N MET A 131 -5.01 6.78 -13.65
CA MET A 131 -3.75 7.11 -12.98
C MET A 131 -3.26 5.95 -12.09
N PRO A 132 -1.94 5.76 -11.90
CA PRO A 132 -1.39 4.62 -11.16
C PRO A 132 -1.44 4.81 -9.64
N GLN A 133 -1.75 6.03 -9.19
CA GLN A 133 -1.57 6.47 -7.80
C GLN A 133 -2.67 5.94 -6.87
N GLU A 134 -3.84 5.56 -7.42
CA GLU A 134 -4.96 4.98 -6.67
C GLU A 134 -4.68 3.52 -6.23
N LEU A 135 -3.89 2.77 -7.01
CA LEU A 135 -3.58 1.34 -6.76
C LEU A 135 -2.66 1.07 -5.56
N LEU A 136 -1.99 2.11 -5.05
CA LEU A 136 -1.12 2.03 -3.87
C LEU A 136 -1.84 2.41 -2.56
N THR A 137 -3.07 2.93 -2.67
CA THR A 137 -3.89 3.36 -1.53
C THR A 137 -5.31 2.82 -1.69
N SER A 138 -5.45 1.49 -1.70
CA SER A 138 -6.76 0.81 -1.68
C SER A 138 -7.45 1.02 -0.32
N SER A 139 -7.98 2.22 -0.10
CA SER A 139 -8.81 2.55 1.05
C SER A 139 -10.14 1.78 1.01
N ALA A 140 -10.93 1.85 2.09
CA ALA A 140 -12.23 1.17 2.15
C ALA A 140 -13.15 1.63 1.00
N GLU A 141 -13.09 2.90 0.64
CA GLU A 141 -13.84 3.53 -0.44
C GLU A 141 -13.42 2.98 -1.82
N SER A 142 -12.11 2.77 -2.05
CA SER A 142 -11.60 2.15 -3.28
C SER A 142 -12.06 0.69 -3.41
N ILE A 143 -11.98 -0.09 -2.33
CA ILE A 143 -12.43 -1.49 -2.32
C ILE A 143 -13.94 -1.58 -2.62
N VAL A 144 -14.75 -0.68 -2.06
CA VAL A 144 -16.20 -0.58 -2.34
C VAL A 144 -16.45 -0.16 -3.79
N HIS A 145 -15.78 0.88 -4.30
CA HIS A 145 -15.93 1.34 -5.68
C HIS A 145 -15.60 0.23 -6.70
N ASP A 146 -14.54 -0.53 -6.46
CA ASP A 146 -14.13 -1.61 -7.36
C ASP A 146 -15.05 -2.84 -7.24
N PHE A 147 -15.58 -3.13 -6.05
CA PHE A 147 -16.66 -4.12 -5.88
C PHE A 147 -17.91 -3.74 -6.68
N PHE A 148 -18.34 -2.48 -6.60
CA PHE A 148 -19.47 -1.95 -7.39
C PHE A 148 -19.20 -2.06 -8.90
N ARG A 149 -18.02 -1.63 -9.35
CA ARG A 149 -17.59 -1.73 -10.75
C ARG A 149 -17.56 -3.17 -11.28
N ASN A 150 -17.04 -4.11 -10.50
CA ASN A 150 -16.92 -5.52 -10.91
C ASN A 150 -18.28 -6.23 -11.01
N ASN A 151 -19.31 -5.74 -10.31
CA ASN A 151 -20.70 -6.14 -10.48
C ASN A 151 -21.46 -5.28 -11.51
N PHE A 152 -20.78 -4.41 -12.28
CA PHE A 152 -21.36 -3.47 -13.23
C PHE A 152 -22.46 -2.56 -12.62
N ASN A 153 -22.35 -2.25 -11.32
CA ASN A 153 -23.37 -1.58 -10.50
C ASN A 153 -24.73 -2.29 -10.44
N TYR A 154 -24.79 -3.60 -10.70
CA TYR A 154 -26.01 -4.40 -10.69
C TYR A 154 -25.91 -5.57 -9.69
N PHE A 155 -26.89 -5.71 -8.81
CA PHE A 155 -26.86 -6.70 -7.71
C PHE A 155 -28.14 -7.52 -7.68
N ASP A 156 -28.24 -8.51 -8.57
CA ASP A 156 -29.41 -9.38 -8.81
C ASP A 156 -30.24 -9.73 -7.56
N VAL A 157 -29.59 -10.19 -6.48
CA VAL A 157 -30.26 -10.55 -5.21
C VAL A 157 -30.96 -9.36 -4.52
N LEU A 158 -30.35 -8.17 -4.57
CA LEU A 158 -30.92 -6.94 -4.01
C LEU A 158 -32.00 -6.36 -4.94
N GLU A 159 -31.80 -6.44 -6.24
CA GLU A 159 -32.76 -6.00 -7.26
C GLU A 159 -34.05 -6.85 -7.21
N GLN A 160 -33.93 -8.17 -7.10
CA GLN A 160 -35.06 -9.08 -6.88
C GLN A 160 -35.75 -8.80 -5.54
N ALA A 161 -35.01 -8.54 -4.45
CA ALA A 161 -35.60 -8.18 -3.16
C ALA A 161 -36.40 -6.85 -3.25
N ALA A 162 -35.86 -5.83 -3.93
CA ALA A 162 -36.55 -4.56 -4.16
C ALA A 162 -37.78 -4.72 -5.08
N ALA A 163 -37.70 -5.53 -6.14
CA ALA A 163 -38.82 -5.84 -7.01
C ALA A 163 -39.97 -6.51 -6.25
N ASN A 164 -39.67 -7.54 -5.44
CA ASN A 164 -40.65 -8.24 -4.61
C ASN A 164 -41.37 -7.31 -3.62
N LEU A 165 -40.66 -6.33 -3.03
CA LEU A 165 -41.26 -5.34 -2.14
C LEU A 165 -42.18 -4.35 -2.90
N ASN A 166 -41.80 -3.95 -4.11
CA ASN A 166 -42.66 -3.11 -4.96
C ASN A 166 -43.94 -3.85 -5.40
N GLU A 167 -43.85 -5.15 -5.71
CA GLU A 167 -45.02 -5.99 -6.02
C GLU A 167 -45.93 -6.21 -4.80
N GLU A 168 -45.36 -6.36 -3.59
CA GLU A 168 -46.13 -6.48 -2.34
C GLU A 168 -46.96 -5.22 -2.03
N TRP A 169 -46.49 -4.03 -2.43
CA TRP A 169 -47.10 -2.75 -2.05
C TRP A 169 -47.91 -2.06 -3.16
N GLN A 170 -47.66 -2.40 -4.44
CA GLN A 170 -48.36 -1.84 -5.61
C GLN A 170 -48.44 -0.30 -5.62
N CYS A 171 -47.40 0.36 -5.11
CA CYS A 171 -47.42 1.79 -4.80
C CYS A 171 -47.28 2.70 -6.02
N GLN A 172 -47.84 3.91 -5.94
CA GLN A 172 -47.46 5.01 -6.83
C GLN A 172 -46.19 5.69 -6.32
N PRO A 173 -45.31 6.23 -7.19
CA PRO A 173 -44.02 6.81 -6.78
C PRO A 173 -44.09 7.93 -5.73
N HIS A 174 -45.24 8.59 -5.58
CA HIS A 174 -45.46 9.67 -4.61
C HIS A 174 -45.82 9.16 -3.21
N ASP A 175 -46.37 7.95 -3.08
CA ASP A 175 -46.85 7.37 -1.82
C ASP A 175 -45.75 6.62 -1.03
N VAL A 176 -44.63 6.33 -1.70
CA VAL A 176 -43.49 5.54 -1.19
C VAL A 176 -43.04 5.98 0.21
N HIS A 177 -43.00 7.28 0.49
CA HIS A 177 -42.61 7.80 1.81
C HIS A 177 -43.53 7.32 2.94
N ASN A 178 -44.85 7.43 2.73
CA ASN A 178 -45.84 7.06 3.72
C ASN A 178 -45.88 5.54 3.87
N ILE A 179 -45.78 4.80 2.76
CA ILE A 179 -45.77 3.34 2.75
C ILE A 179 -44.54 2.79 3.48
N LEU A 180 -43.35 3.35 3.26
CA LEU A 180 -42.14 2.99 4.02
C LEU A 180 -42.30 3.30 5.53
N LYS A 181 -42.87 4.46 5.88
CA LYS A 181 -43.12 4.82 7.28
C LYS A 181 -44.10 3.87 7.97
N HIS A 182 -45.21 3.52 7.31
CA HIS A 182 -46.16 2.53 7.81
C HIS A 182 -45.53 1.14 7.90
N ARG A 183 -44.82 0.67 6.86
CA ARG A 183 -44.10 -0.61 6.83
C ARG A 183 -43.14 -0.78 8.00
N LEU A 184 -42.33 0.24 8.29
CA LEU A 184 -41.36 0.23 9.40
C LEU A 184 -42.08 0.13 10.76
N PHE A 185 -43.21 0.81 10.92
CA PHE A 185 -44.02 0.74 12.14
C PHE A 185 -44.77 -0.60 12.26
N ASP A 186 -45.60 -0.97 11.28
CA ASP A 186 -46.50 -2.11 11.35
C ASP A 186 -45.78 -3.46 11.38
N ARG A 187 -44.61 -3.56 10.73
CA ARG A 187 -43.88 -4.84 10.56
C ARG A 187 -42.62 -4.98 11.44
N HIS A 188 -42.03 -3.87 11.89
CA HIS A 188 -40.80 -3.88 12.71
C HIS A 188 -40.94 -3.09 14.04
N ALA A 189 -42.07 -2.41 14.27
CA ALA A 189 -42.32 -1.50 15.39
C ALA A 189 -41.31 -0.35 15.50
N ILE A 190 -40.91 0.22 14.35
CA ILE A 190 -39.98 1.35 14.26
C ILE A 190 -40.75 2.65 14.01
N GLU A 191 -40.63 3.63 14.90
CA GLU A 191 -41.24 4.97 14.72
C GLU A 191 -40.31 5.91 13.93
N VAL A 192 -40.89 6.69 13.01
CA VAL A 192 -40.18 7.73 12.25
C VAL A 192 -40.58 9.12 12.73
N ILE A 193 -39.64 9.81 13.38
CA ILE A 193 -39.80 11.19 13.86
C ILE A 193 -38.85 12.16 13.14
N THR A 194 -39.28 13.41 13.01
CA THR A 194 -38.42 14.49 12.47
C THR A 194 -37.92 15.36 13.64
N ARG A 195 -36.69 15.90 13.53
CA ARG A 195 -36.05 16.75 14.56
C ARG A 195 -35.46 18.01 13.94
N PRO A 196 -35.58 19.18 14.61
CA PRO A 196 -34.82 20.37 14.28
C PRO A 196 -33.32 20.12 14.26
N VAL A 197 -32.61 20.84 13.39
CA VAL A 197 -31.19 20.60 13.06
C VAL A 197 -30.30 20.72 14.30
N GLU A 198 -30.63 21.64 15.21
CA GLU A 198 -29.91 21.92 16.46
C GLU A 198 -29.96 20.75 17.46
N LYS A 199 -30.83 19.75 17.23
CA LYS A 199 -30.97 18.56 18.08
C LYS A 199 -30.35 17.30 17.46
N MET A 200 -29.72 17.42 16.28
CA MET A 200 -29.21 16.29 15.50
C MET A 200 -27.67 16.18 15.47
N ASN A 201 -26.94 17.12 16.07
CA ASN A 201 -25.48 17.12 16.19
C ASN A 201 -24.77 16.81 14.86
N ASP A 202 -25.05 17.62 13.83
CA ASP A 202 -24.55 17.50 12.45
C ASP A 202 -24.91 16.20 11.70
N SER A 203 -25.66 15.27 12.33
CA SER A 203 -26.20 14.09 11.65
C SER A 203 -27.49 14.40 10.89
N LEU A 204 -27.69 13.72 9.75
CA LEU A 204 -28.93 13.80 8.98
C LEU A 204 -29.93 12.68 9.36
N ARG A 205 -29.44 11.56 9.90
CA ARG A 205 -30.22 10.39 10.32
C ARG A 205 -29.59 9.74 11.54
N ILE A 206 -30.36 9.54 12.60
CA ILE A 206 -30.00 8.68 13.73
C ILE A 206 -31.02 7.55 13.79
N TYR A 207 -30.56 6.29 13.82
CA TYR A 207 -31.43 5.14 14.10
C TYR A 207 -31.01 4.55 15.45
N ASP A 208 -31.94 4.55 16.38
CA ASP A 208 -31.82 3.91 17.69
C ASP A 208 -32.55 2.55 17.60
N ALA A 209 -31.80 1.46 17.69
CA ALA A 209 -32.32 0.10 17.61
C ALA A 209 -32.93 -0.40 18.93
N ASP A 210 -32.52 0.16 20.08
CA ASP A 210 -33.05 -0.19 21.40
C ASP A 210 -34.41 0.47 21.62
N SER A 211 -34.52 1.77 21.31
CA SER A 211 -35.79 2.52 21.34
C SER A 211 -36.67 2.26 20.12
N ARG A 212 -36.11 1.69 19.04
CA ARG A 212 -36.74 1.54 17.70
C ARG A 212 -37.24 2.87 17.10
N ILE A 213 -36.39 3.88 17.10
CA ILE A 213 -36.74 5.22 16.57
C ILE A 213 -35.75 5.65 15.50
N ILE A 214 -36.27 6.01 14.32
CA ILE A 214 -35.54 6.75 13.29
C ILE A 214 -35.80 8.24 13.49
N GLN A 215 -34.75 8.99 13.77
CA GLN A 215 -34.76 10.46 13.85
C GLN A 215 -34.16 11.03 12.55
N LEU A 216 -34.96 11.81 11.82
CA LEU A 216 -34.54 12.49 10.59
C LEU A 216 -34.39 13.99 10.84
N SER A 217 -33.32 14.59 10.31
CA SER A 217 -33.10 16.04 10.41
C SER A 217 -34.09 16.81 9.52
N GLU A 218 -34.60 17.94 10.01
CA GLU A 218 -35.44 18.86 9.22
C GLU A 218 -34.72 19.42 7.98
N ALA A 219 -33.38 19.44 7.98
CA ALA A 219 -32.57 19.85 6.83
C ALA A 219 -32.64 18.91 5.62
N LEU A 220 -33.15 17.67 5.79
CA LEU A 220 -33.37 16.77 4.66
C LEU A 220 -34.61 17.17 3.85
N ASP A 221 -34.50 17.14 2.52
CA ASP A 221 -35.65 17.21 1.61
C ASP A 221 -36.48 15.90 1.61
N PHE A 222 -37.62 15.91 0.94
CA PHE A 222 -38.54 14.77 0.91
C PHE A 222 -37.93 13.51 0.27
N GLN A 223 -37.15 13.69 -0.79
CA GLN A 223 -36.48 12.63 -1.54
C GLN A 223 -35.46 11.93 -0.65
N ASN A 224 -34.57 12.69 0.00
CA ASN A 224 -33.56 12.15 0.90
C ASN A 224 -34.20 11.52 2.14
N ARG A 225 -35.24 12.13 2.76
CA ARG A 225 -35.98 11.48 3.86
C ARG A 225 -36.52 10.10 3.45
N THR A 226 -37.09 10.00 2.25
CA THR A 226 -37.62 8.74 1.70
C THR A 226 -36.51 7.71 1.48
N PHE A 227 -35.37 8.13 0.91
CA PHE A 227 -34.19 7.28 0.77
C PHE A 227 -33.64 6.81 2.13
N GLN A 228 -33.63 7.67 3.15
CA GLN A 228 -33.19 7.28 4.51
C GLN A 228 -34.09 6.19 5.13
N LEU A 229 -35.40 6.19 4.86
CA LEU A 229 -36.31 5.13 5.31
C LEU A 229 -36.09 3.82 4.55
N ALA A 230 -35.97 3.88 3.23
CA ALA A 230 -35.65 2.72 2.40
C ALA A 230 -34.31 2.10 2.81
N HIS A 231 -33.29 2.93 3.07
CA HIS A 231 -31.99 2.47 3.57
C HIS A 231 -32.12 1.75 4.91
N VAL A 232 -32.89 2.25 5.89
CA VAL A 232 -33.01 1.54 7.19
C VAL A 232 -33.76 0.21 7.02
N LEU A 233 -34.78 0.15 6.14
CA LEU A 233 -35.52 -1.08 5.85
C LEU A 233 -34.60 -2.23 5.34
N CYS A 234 -33.49 -1.92 4.66
CA CYS A 234 -32.53 -2.92 4.21
C CYS A 234 -31.72 -3.62 5.32
N PHE A 235 -31.90 -3.26 6.60
CA PHE A 235 -31.14 -3.80 7.74
C PHE A 235 -32.02 -4.41 8.85
N VAL A 236 -33.34 -4.56 8.65
CA VAL A 236 -34.33 -4.90 9.70
C VAL A 236 -35.38 -5.93 9.29
#